data_AF-A0A1J0GDN1-F1
#
_entry.id   AF-A0A1J0GDN1-F1
#
_cell.length_a   1.000
_cell.length_b   1.000
_cell.length_c   1.000
_cell.angle_alpha   90.00
_cell.angle_beta   90.00
_cell.angle_gamma   90.00
#
_symmetry.space_group_name_H-M   'P 1'
#
loop_
_entity.id
_entity.type
_entity.pdbx_description
1 polymer ?
#
loop_
_entity_poly.entity_id
_entity_poly.type
_entity_poly.pdbx_seq_one_letter_code
_entity_poly.pdbx_strand_id
1 'polypeptide(L)'
;MNNLNEILLSEIEGFRALGNKFLSGEMSKMDFKGASGGMGVYAQSSGKDFMVRFRMPAGIASIKDLKQIYDFANRYKVENIHITTRQAMQLHGITIDEVCNIMKEGINKELYVRGSGGNYPRNVSASPLSGVEKNEVFDISPYATAVGKHFLDKIYTYKLPRKFKVAFSSNDKDESHVTATDLGFLAVIENGAQYFKVYLGGGIGNNSRLSVSSGQLINPEDILYHVEALTELFINEGDYVNKGKARIRYIKERMGDEKFINCYNSYLEKVKAKGNLKIEVETKVYDKTGIETSIKSPRLISQKQDGLYSVYVHPMGGQLRTNHLKLIIDKIDGMNKIEIRLTMSEGLYIRNLNGKEAQILLDLTEEMGGNTSLEYSTCCIGVPTCQMGILESQTTLKEILSYFKEKNFTKDILPPVHISGCTNSCSVHEIGTIGFRGKKKKIQDELTNVFELHIGGDLGIGKTKLSKIYGDIKQADVPEFLFELASAVDNSNKDFTTWMEQNVDEFNELVTKYIV
;
A
#
# COMPACT_ATOMS: atom_id res chain seq x y z
N MET A 1 27.11 -5.74 3.76
CA MET A 1 26.02 -6.73 3.73
C MET A 1 26.29 -7.92 4.65
N ASN A 2 27.51 -8.49 4.71
CA ASN A 2 27.84 -9.64 5.59
C ASN A 2 27.43 -9.42 7.07
N ASN A 3 27.74 -8.26 7.66
CA ASN A 3 27.36 -7.95 9.04
C ASN A 3 25.83 -7.87 9.27
N LEU A 4 25.05 -7.33 8.32
CA LEU A 4 23.59 -7.24 8.46
C LEU A 4 22.97 -8.65 8.48
N ASN A 5 23.33 -9.50 7.54
CA ASN A 5 22.77 -10.86 7.47
C ASN A 5 23.11 -11.68 8.71
N GLU A 6 24.34 -11.57 9.20
CA GLU A 6 24.76 -12.21 10.45
C GLU A 6 23.90 -11.75 11.65
N ILE A 7 23.69 -10.43 11.79
CA ILE A 7 22.81 -9.87 12.83
C ILE A 7 21.39 -10.42 12.70
N LEU A 8 20.78 -10.34 11.52
CA LEU A 8 19.40 -10.77 11.31
C LEU A 8 19.20 -12.27 11.51
N LEU A 9 20.17 -13.09 11.09
CA LEU A 9 20.16 -14.53 11.32
C LEU A 9 20.26 -14.85 12.82
N SER A 10 21.05 -14.10 13.58
CA SER A 10 21.19 -14.27 15.02
C SER A 10 19.90 -13.97 15.81
N GLU A 11 19.01 -13.11 15.28
CA GLU A 11 17.73 -12.79 15.90
C GLU A 11 16.69 -13.92 15.80
N ILE A 12 16.84 -14.86 14.85
CA ILE A 12 15.78 -15.83 14.49
C ILE A 12 15.47 -16.81 15.63
N GLU A 13 16.49 -17.42 16.25
CA GLU A 13 16.25 -18.41 17.31
C GLU A 13 15.61 -17.78 18.54
N GLY A 14 16.04 -16.55 18.89
CA GLY A 14 15.39 -15.77 19.93
C GLY A 14 13.93 -15.46 19.60
N PHE A 15 13.64 -15.12 18.35
CA PHE A 15 12.26 -14.89 17.89
C PHE A 15 11.41 -16.15 17.90
N ARG A 16 11.95 -17.30 17.50
CA ARG A 16 11.27 -18.61 17.61
C ARG A 16 10.87 -18.90 19.06
N ALA A 17 11.79 -18.71 20.00
CA ALA A 17 11.50 -18.87 21.42
C ALA A 17 10.40 -17.93 21.92
N LEU A 18 10.37 -16.67 21.47
CA LEU A 18 9.29 -15.72 21.78
C LEU A 18 7.93 -16.18 21.24
N GLY A 19 7.90 -16.71 20.01
CA GLY A 19 6.66 -17.25 19.45
C GLY A 19 6.18 -18.49 20.20
N ASN A 20 7.06 -19.38 20.65
CA ASN A 20 6.70 -20.52 21.49
C ASN A 20 6.10 -20.09 22.83
N LYS A 21 6.66 -19.05 23.48
CA LYS A 21 6.07 -18.45 24.69
C LYS A 21 4.69 -17.84 24.45
N PHE A 22 4.48 -17.23 23.29
CA PHE A 22 3.16 -16.73 22.91
C PHE A 22 2.16 -17.89 22.71
N LEU A 23 2.57 -18.96 22.03
CA LEU A 23 1.73 -20.14 21.80
C LEU A 23 1.41 -20.91 23.09
N SER A 24 2.32 -20.94 24.07
CA SER A 24 2.09 -21.56 25.39
C SER A 24 1.23 -20.71 26.34
N GLY A 25 0.93 -19.46 25.98
CA GLY A 25 0.18 -18.52 26.81
C GLY A 25 1.03 -17.77 27.85
N GLU A 26 2.35 -17.97 27.87
CA GLU A 26 3.29 -17.23 28.74
C GLU A 26 3.44 -15.75 28.33
N MET A 27 3.01 -15.38 27.13
CA MET A 27 3.08 -14.01 26.62
C MET A 27 1.72 -13.54 26.11
N SER A 28 1.34 -12.31 26.49
CA SER A 28 0.07 -11.73 26.03
C SER A 28 0.13 -11.40 24.53
N LYS A 29 -1.06 -11.36 23.91
CA LYS A 29 -1.22 -10.97 22.50
C LYS A 29 -0.69 -9.56 22.20
N MET A 30 -0.75 -8.64 23.17
CA MET A 30 -0.25 -7.27 23.02
C MET A 30 1.27 -7.20 23.11
N ASP A 31 1.87 -7.97 24.03
CA ASP A 31 3.31 -8.03 24.21
C ASP A 31 3.98 -8.70 23.01
N PHE A 32 3.42 -9.83 22.55
CA PHE A 32 3.91 -10.50 21.36
C PHE A 32 3.82 -9.58 20.13
N LYS A 33 2.69 -8.89 19.92
CA LYS A 33 2.57 -7.90 18.83
C LYS A 33 3.63 -6.79 18.91
N GLY A 34 4.02 -6.39 20.11
CA GLY A 34 5.11 -5.44 20.34
C GLY A 34 6.46 -5.98 19.87
N ALA A 35 6.79 -7.20 20.29
CA ALA A 35 8.06 -7.86 19.96
C ALA A 35 8.14 -8.34 18.49
N SER A 36 7.06 -8.92 17.97
CA SER A 36 6.99 -9.55 16.65
C SER A 36 6.86 -8.55 15.52
N GLY A 37 6.25 -7.39 15.79
CA GLY A 37 5.99 -6.39 14.75
C GLY A 37 7.28 -5.95 14.06
N GLY A 38 8.37 -5.75 14.82
CA GLY A 38 9.68 -5.43 14.26
C GLY A 38 10.28 -6.54 13.40
N MET A 39 9.90 -7.79 13.64
CA MET A 39 10.32 -8.95 12.85
C MET A 39 9.53 -9.09 11.55
N GLY A 40 8.56 -8.22 11.29
CA GLY A 40 7.69 -8.31 10.12
C GLY A 40 6.61 -9.38 10.25
N VAL A 41 6.32 -9.79 11.48
CA VAL A 41 5.44 -10.91 11.80
C VAL A 41 4.33 -10.46 12.74
N TYR A 42 3.12 -10.96 12.48
CA TYR A 42 1.96 -10.71 13.35
C TYR A 42 1.19 -12.00 13.57
N ALA A 43 0.79 -12.24 14.82
CA ALA A 43 -0.19 -13.28 15.12
C ALA A 43 -1.56 -12.92 14.51
N GLN A 44 -2.23 -13.92 13.95
CA GLN A 44 -3.59 -13.80 13.45
C GLN A 44 -4.61 -13.89 14.61
N SER A 45 -5.90 -13.67 14.32
CA SER A 45 -6.92 -13.74 15.36
C SER A 45 -7.06 -15.12 16.01
N SER A 46 -6.73 -16.20 15.28
CA SER A 46 -6.71 -17.57 15.80
C SER A 46 -5.77 -17.74 16.99
N GLY A 47 -4.75 -16.87 17.12
CA GLY A 47 -3.72 -16.96 18.15
C GLY A 47 -2.72 -18.09 17.93
N LYS A 48 -2.86 -18.86 16.84
CA LYS A 48 -2.00 -20.01 16.50
C LYS A 48 -1.20 -19.78 15.22
N ASP A 49 -1.79 -19.03 14.30
CA ASP A 49 -1.22 -18.78 12.98
C ASP A 49 -0.63 -17.37 12.92
N PHE A 50 0.30 -17.19 11.99
CA PHE A 50 1.05 -15.96 11.82
C PHE A 50 0.95 -15.47 10.37
N MET A 51 1.13 -14.16 10.23
CA MET A 51 1.38 -13.50 8.97
C MET A 51 2.83 -13.04 8.92
N VAL A 52 3.47 -13.24 7.78
CA VAL A 52 4.78 -12.66 7.47
C VAL A 52 4.66 -11.70 6.29
N ARG A 53 5.33 -10.55 6.36
CA ARG A 53 5.32 -9.52 5.31
C ARG A 53 6.72 -9.25 4.78
N PHE A 54 6.88 -9.38 3.47
CA PHE A 54 8.13 -9.09 2.77
C PHE A 54 8.33 -7.58 2.56
N ARG A 55 9.59 -7.16 2.41
CA ARG A 55 9.98 -5.81 1.99
C ARG A 55 10.26 -5.82 0.50
N MET A 56 9.64 -4.89 -0.22
CA MET A 56 9.75 -4.72 -1.66
C MET A 56 9.80 -3.21 -1.96
N PRO A 57 10.92 -2.53 -1.67
CA PRO A 57 11.04 -1.09 -1.88
C PRO A 57 10.66 -0.70 -3.32
N ALA A 58 9.97 0.42 -3.47
CA ALA A 58 9.43 0.89 -4.75
C ALA A 58 8.47 -0.10 -5.45
N GLY A 59 7.95 -1.08 -4.71
CA GLY A 59 7.12 -2.15 -5.24
C GLY A 59 7.83 -3.09 -6.21
N ILE A 60 9.15 -3.05 -6.27
CA ILE A 60 9.94 -3.90 -7.17
C ILE A 60 9.89 -5.32 -6.64
N ALA A 61 9.31 -6.23 -7.43
CA ALA A 61 9.33 -7.66 -7.18
C ALA A 61 10.10 -8.32 -8.31
N SER A 62 11.32 -8.78 -8.06
CA SER A 62 12.07 -9.50 -9.08
C SER A 62 11.46 -10.88 -9.33
N ILE A 63 11.71 -11.48 -10.50
CA ILE A 63 11.28 -12.86 -10.78
C ILE A 63 11.86 -13.83 -9.73
N LYS A 64 13.08 -13.58 -9.23
CA LYS A 64 13.70 -14.33 -8.13
C LYS A 64 12.86 -14.24 -6.85
N ASP A 65 12.39 -13.05 -6.49
CA ASP A 65 11.54 -12.85 -5.31
C ASP A 65 10.20 -13.57 -5.47
N LEU A 66 9.57 -13.45 -6.64
CA LEU A 66 8.30 -14.12 -6.93
C LEU A 66 8.42 -15.65 -6.86
N LYS A 67 9.49 -16.22 -7.44
CA LYS A 67 9.80 -17.66 -7.33
C LYS A 67 9.98 -18.09 -5.89
N GLN A 68 10.73 -17.33 -5.10
CA GLN A 68 10.95 -17.66 -3.69
C GLN A 68 9.64 -17.58 -2.88
N ILE A 69 8.81 -16.56 -3.12
CA ILE A 69 7.51 -16.43 -2.45
C ILE A 69 6.56 -17.55 -2.88
N TYR A 70 6.54 -17.91 -4.17
CA TYR A 70 5.79 -19.06 -4.66
C TYR A 70 6.25 -20.36 -3.99
N ASP A 71 7.56 -20.59 -3.90
CA ASP A 71 8.11 -21.79 -3.25
C ASP A 71 7.66 -21.88 -1.79
N PHE A 72 7.70 -20.78 -1.05
CA PHE A 72 7.20 -20.72 0.33
C PHE A 72 5.68 -20.97 0.39
N ALA A 73 4.91 -20.27 -0.43
CA ALA A 73 3.46 -20.40 -0.44
C ALA A 73 3.02 -21.83 -0.78
N ASN A 74 3.64 -22.44 -1.79
CA ASN A 74 3.36 -23.80 -2.20
C ASN A 74 3.78 -24.83 -1.12
N ARG A 75 4.99 -24.67 -0.55
CA ARG A 75 5.50 -25.58 0.50
C ARG A 75 4.63 -25.58 1.75
N TYR A 76 4.17 -24.40 2.18
CA TYR A 76 3.36 -24.23 3.38
C TYR A 76 1.85 -24.17 3.08
N LYS A 77 1.44 -24.56 1.86
CA LYS A 77 0.03 -24.64 1.43
C LYS A 77 -0.78 -23.36 1.65
N VAL A 78 -0.12 -22.21 1.48
CA VAL A 78 -0.77 -20.90 1.49
C VAL A 78 -1.58 -20.77 0.21
N GLU A 79 -2.89 -20.59 0.33
CA GLU A 79 -3.80 -20.51 -0.83
C GLU A 79 -3.62 -19.19 -1.60
N ASN A 80 -3.48 -18.08 -0.87
CA ASN A 80 -3.44 -16.73 -1.43
C ASN A 80 -2.25 -15.94 -0.88
N ILE A 81 -1.55 -15.25 -1.77
CA ILE A 81 -0.56 -14.22 -1.46
C ILE A 81 -1.29 -12.87 -1.45
N HIS A 82 -1.32 -12.20 -0.30
CA HIS A 82 -1.98 -10.90 -0.19
C HIS A 82 -1.04 -9.77 -0.61
N ILE A 83 -1.33 -9.12 -1.73
CA ILE A 83 -0.68 -7.89 -2.19
C ILE A 83 -1.28 -6.72 -1.40
N THR A 84 -0.42 -5.83 -0.92
CA THR A 84 -0.81 -4.80 0.06
C THR A 84 -0.80 -3.40 -0.54
N THR A 85 -1.56 -2.49 0.05
CA THR A 85 -1.57 -1.04 -0.26
C THR A 85 -0.25 -0.30 -0.05
N ARG A 86 0.82 -0.99 0.39
CA ARG A 86 2.18 -0.44 0.43
C ARG A 86 3.15 -1.27 -0.40
N GLN A 87 2.67 -1.85 -1.50
CA GLN A 87 3.49 -2.50 -2.52
C GLN A 87 4.38 -3.60 -1.96
N ALA A 88 3.77 -4.49 -1.19
CA ALA A 88 4.43 -5.62 -0.55
C ALA A 88 3.53 -6.85 -0.63
N MET A 89 4.10 -8.03 -0.39
CA MET A 89 3.36 -9.30 -0.32
C MET A 89 3.33 -9.84 1.11
N GLN A 90 2.25 -10.54 1.46
CA GLN A 90 2.08 -11.23 2.73
C GLN A 90 1.70 -12.69 2.50
N LEU A 91 2.26 -13.57 3.34
CA LEU A 91 1.76 -14.93 3.52
C LEU A 91 1.06 -15.02 4.88
N HIS A 92 -0.04 -15.77 4.92
CA HIS A 92 -0.95 -15.91 6.04
C HIS A 92 -1.16 -17.39 6.36
N GLY A 93 -1.57 -17.70 7.58
CA GLY A 93 -1.94 -19.07 7.95
C GLY A 93 -0.75 -20.01 8.15
N ILE A 94 0.42 -19.46 8.51
CA ILE A 94 1.66 -20.22 8.71
C ILE A 94 2.06 -20.25 10.18
N THR A 95 2.72 -21.32 10.61
CA THR A 95 3.23 -21.51 11.97
C THR A 95 4.47 -20.67 12.26
N ILE A 96 4.83 -20.52 13.53
CA ILE A 96 6.04 -19.77 13.92
C ILE A 96 7.33 -20.38 13.34
N ASP A 97 7.42 -21.70 13.27
CA ASP A 97 8.61 -22.39 12.75
C ASP A 97 8.75 -22.17 11.25
N GLU A 98 7.65 -22.24 10.51
CA GLU A 98 7.62 -21.93 9.08
C GLU A 98 7.99 -20.46 8.82
N VAL A 99 7.51 -19.52 9.64
CA VAL A 99 7.94 -18.12 9.61
C VAL A 99 9.45 -18.00 9.80
N CYS A 100 10.02 -18.67 10.80
CA CYS A 100 11.46 -18.62 11.07
C CYS A 100 12.28 -19.23 9.92
N ASN A 101 11.78 -20.29 9.28
CA ASN A 101 12.40 -20.89 8.09
C ASN A 101 12.35 -19.92 6.90
N ILE A 102 11.20 -19.27 6.65
CA ILE A 102 11.05 -18.23 5.63
C ILE A 102 12.05 -17.09 5.88
N MET A 103 12.18 -16.63 7.12
CA MET A 103 13.15 -15.58 7.48
C MET A 103 14.58 -16.00 7.15
N LYS A 104 14.99 -17.20 7.57
CA LYS A 104 16.35 -17.72 7.36
C LYS A 104 16.67 -17.87 5.87
N GLU A 105 15.80 -18.53 5.11
CA GLU A 105 15.95 -18.70 3.67
C GLU A 105 15.85 -17.38 2.91
N GLY A 106 14.96 -16.48 3.35
CA GLY A 106 14.79 -15.14 2.81
C GLY A 106 16.06 -14.31 2.92
N ILE A 107 16.67 -14.22 4.11
CA ILE A 107 17.91 -13.47 4.34
C ILE A 107 19.04 -13.98 3.43
N ASN A 108 19.20 -15.30 3.30
CA ASN A 108 20.23 -15.89 2.44
C ASN A 108 20.03 -15.58 0.94
N LYS A 109 18.81 -15.23 0.52
CA LYS A 109 18.48 -14.87 -0.86
C LYS A 109 18.14 -13.38 -1.03
N GLU A 110 18.37 -12.57 -0.01
CA GLU A 110 18.11 -11.11 0.03
C GLU A 110 16.62 -10.71 -0.02
N LEU A 111 15.72 -11.61 0.36
CA LEU A 111 14.30 -11.35 0.55
C LEU A 111 13.98 -11.16 2.04
N TYR A 112 13.96 -9.90 2.48
CA TYR A 112 13.88 -9.55 3.90
C TYR A 112 12.44 -9.27 4.37
N VAL A 113 12.17 -9.56 5.66
CA VAL A 113 10.90 -9.24 6.33
C VAL A 113 11.09 -8.25 7.50
N ARG A 114 12.31 -8.14 8.03
CA ARG A 114 12.65 -7.33 9.21
C ARG A 114 12.22 -5.87 9.02
N GLY A 115 11.42 -5.35 9.93
CA GLY A 115 10.95 -3.96 9.92
C GLY A 115 9.76 -3.68 8.99
N SER A 116 9.17 -4.69 8.35
CA SER A 116 7.95 -4.51 7.55
C SER A 116 6.70 -4.21 8.42
N GLY A 117 6.81 -4.46 9.73
CA GLY A 117 5.81 -4.17 10.77
C GLY A 117 6.31 -3.20 11.86
N GLY A 118 5.68 -3.26 13.04
CA GLY A 118 6.14 -2.60 14.25
C GLY A 118 6.27 -1.07 14.18
N ASN A 119 7.15 -0.55 15.05
CA ASN A 119 7.59 0.84 15.11
C ASN A 119 8.90 1.01 14.31
N TYR A 120 8.83 0.72 13.02
CA TYR A 120 9.95 0.76 12.09
C TYR A 120 9.58 1.53 10.82
N PRO A 121 10.59 1.97 10.05
CA PRO A 121 10.37 2.43 8.68
C PRO A 121 9.77 1.31 7.82
N ARG A 122 8.59 1.60 7.25
CA ARG A 122 7.84 0.65 6.43
C ARG A 122 8.41 0.56 5.02
N ASN A 123 7.77 -0.26 4.19
CA ASN A 123 8.08 -0.33 2.77
C ASN A 123 7.98 1.07 2.15
N VAL A 124 9.02 1.47 1.42
CA VAL A 124 9.05 2.74 0.68
C VAL A 124 8.21 2.55 -0.56
N SER A 125 7.15 3.35 -0.71
CA SER A 125 6.30 3.26 -1.88
C SER A 125 6.77 4.20 -2.99
N ALA A 126 6.46 3.84 -4.23
CA ALA A 126 6.79 4.60 -5.43
C ALA A 126 5.71 4.44 -6.50
N SER A 127 5.55 5.44 -7.38
CA SER A 127 4.64 5.32 -8.53
C SER A 127 5.00 4.06 -9.33
N PRO A 128 4.07 3.10 -9.51
CA PRO A 128 4.41 1.76 -9.96
C PRO A 128 4.87 1.70 -11.43
N LEU A 129 4.48 2.69 -12.24
CA LEU A 129 4.91 2.82 -13.63
C LEU A 129 6.14 3.72 -13.81
N SER A 130 6.81 4.12 -12.71
CA SER A 130 7.98 4.99 -12.85
C SER A 130 9.11 4.32 -13.64
N GLY A 131 9.70 5.05 -14.57
CA GLY A 131 10.63 4.62 -15.61
C GLY A 131 9.98 4.32 -16.96
N VAL A 132 8.67 4.08 -17.02
CA VAL A 132 7.97 3.68 -18.26
C VAL A 132 6.69 4.47 -18.55
N GLU A 133 6.15 5.23 -17.61
CA GLU A 133 4.95 6.04 -17.85
C GLU A 133 5.24 7.22 -18.79
N LYS A 134 4.34 7.50 -19.74
CA LYS A 134 4.52 8.54 -20.77
C LYS A 134 4.68 9.95 -20.20
N ASN A 135 3.94 10.26 -19.14
CA ASN A 135 3.87 11.61 -18.57
C ASN A 135 4.59 11.71 -17.22
N GLU A 136 5.48 10.77 -16.90
CA GLU A 136 6.30 10.93 -15.70
C GLU A 136 7.35 12.03 -15.89
N VAL A 137 7.77 12.62 -14.77
CA VAL A 137 8.83 13.63 -14.77
C VAL A 137 10.20 12.96 -14.94
N PHE A 138 10.53 11.97 -14.11
CA PHE A 138 11.71 11.11 -14.24
C PHE A 138 11.55 9.80 -13.44
N ASP A 139 12.42 8.82 -13.67
CA ASP A 139 12.39 7.54 -12.95
C ASP A 139 12.81 7.72 -11.48
N ILE A 140 11.84 7.60 -10.58
CA ILE A 140 12.04 7.73 -9.13
C ILE A 140 12.46 6.41 -8.46
N SER A 141 12.43 5.30 -9.20
CA SER A 141 12.68 3.96 -8.64
C SER A 141 14.04 3.84 -7.95
N PRO A 142 15.17 4.33 -8.53
CA PRO A 142 16.48 4.22 -7.89
C PRO A 142 16.56 4.93 -6.53
N TYR A 143 15.93 6.11 -6.43
CA TYR A 143 15.86 6.91 -5.21
C TYR A 143 15.04 6.22 -4.11
N ALA A 144 13.85 5.72 -4.47
CA ALA A 144 13.00 4.99 -3.53
C ALA A 144 13.66 3.67 -3.05
N THR A 145 14.38 2.98 -3.92
CA THR A 145 15.17 1.79 -3.57
C THR A 145 16.34 2.16 -2.65
N ALA A 146 17.04 3.26 -2.90
CA ALA A 146 18.13 3.75 -2.03
C ALA A 146 17.62 4.04 -0.61
N VAL A 147 16.47 4.70 -0.46
CA VAL A 147 15.83 4.89 0.86
C VAL A 147 15.45 3.55 1.51
N GLY A 148 14.90 2.62 0.72
CA GLY A 148 14.55 1.29 1.20
C GLY A 148 15.75 0.52 1.74
N LYS A 149 16.88 0.60 1.03
CA LYS A 149 18.17 0.01 1.42
C LYS A 149 18.72 0.68 2.67
N HIS A 150 18.73 2.02 2.72
CA HIS A 150 19.18 2.79 3.87
C HIS A 150 18.43 2.41 5.16
N PHE A 151 17.10 2.25 5.08
CA PHE A 151 16.31 1.74 6.20
C PHE A 151 16.67 0.31 6.60
N LEU A 152 16.96 -0.56 5.62
CA LEU A 152 17.32 -1.94 5.91
C LEU A 152 18.71 -2.04 6.57
N ASP A 153 19.69 -1.29 6.07
CA ASP A 153 21.06 -1.27 6.59
C ASP A 153 21.12 -0.86 8.07
N LYS A 154 20.17 -0.02 8.52
CA LYS A 154 20.04 0.47 9.89
C LYS A 154 18.90 -0.20 10.67
N ILE A 155 18.30 -1.27 10.15
CA ILE A 155 17.00 -1.72 10.67
C ILE A 155 17.03 -2.13 12.14
N TYR A 156 18.17 -2.60 12.62
CA TYR A 156 18.40 -3.01 14.00
C TYR A 156 18.68 -1.84 14.97
N THR A 157 18.86 -0.61 14.47
CA THR A 157 19.19 0.55 15.32
C THR A 157 17.97 1.41 15.68
N TYR A 158 16.85 1.25 14.97
CA TYR A 158 15.68 2.12 15.15
C TYR A 158 14.97 1.91 16.50
N LYS A 159 14.68 3.03 17.16
CA LYS A 159 13.76 3.14 18.30
C LYS A 159 12.74 4.23 18.03
N LEU A 160 11.80 3.96 17.12
CA LEU A 160 10.79 4.95 16.74
C LEU A 160 9.58 4.94 17.68
N PRO A 161 8.89 6.08 17.88
CA PRO A 161 7.63 6.12 18.63
C PRO A 161 6.53 5.27 17.97
N ARG A 162 6.48 5.29 16.63
CA ARG A 162 5.53 4.51 15.82
C ARG A 162 6.06 4.23 14.41
N LYS A 163 5.25 3.63 13.54
CA LYS A 163 5.58 3.37 12.13
C LYS A 163 5.91 4.67 11.37
N PHE A 164 6.90 4.61 10.50
CA PHE A 164 7.33 5.71 9.63
C PHE A 164 7.18 5.29 8.15
N LYS A 165 6.48 6.07 7.33
CA LYS A 165 6.17 5.76 5.93
C LYS A 165 6.75 6.83 5.00
N VAL A 166 7.56 6.38 4.04
CA VAL A 166 8.09 7.22 2.95
C VAL A 166 7.43 6.84 1.63
N ALA A 167 7.13 7.83 0.80
CA ALA A 167 6.58 7.65 -0.53
C ALA A 167 7.26 8.55 -1.57
N PHE A 168 7.28 8.10 -2.82
CA PHE A 168 7.77 8.84 -3.98
C PHE A 168 6.71 8.85 -5.09
N SER A 169 6.41 10.00 -5.67
CA SER A 169 5.50 10.12 -6.81
C SER A 169 6.23 10.70 -8.02
N SER A 170 6.07 10.06 -9.18
CA SER A 170 6.75 10.43 -10.43
C SER A 170 6.02 11.53 -11.21
N ASN A 171 4.80 11.90 -10.80
CA ASN A 171 3.97 12.95 -11.40
C ASN A 171 2.92 13.46 -10.39
N ASP A 172 2.11 14.42 -10.84
CA ASP A 172 1.09 15.14 -10.07
C ASP A 172 -0.17 14.33 -9.71
N LYS A 173 -0.39 13.15 -10.31
CA LYS A 173 -1.49 12.25 -9.93
C LYS A 173 -1.34 11.73 -8.50
N ASP A 174 -0.11 11.71 -7.99
CA ASP A 174 0.23 11.25 -6.64
C ASP A 174 -0.29 9.84 -6.29
N GLU A 175 -0.08 8.87 -7.19
CA GLU A 175 -0.45 7.47 -6.97
C GLU A 175 0.23 6.83 -5.75
N SER A 176 1.26 7.48 -5.17
CA SER A 176 1.97 7.00 -3.98
C SER A 176 1.61 7.67 -2.66
N HIS A 177 0.69 8.65 -2.71
CA HIS A 177 0.14 9.36 -1.56
C HIS A 177 1.18 10.22 -0.82
N VAL A 178 2.06 10.93 -1.53
CA VAL A 178 3.06 11.84 -0.95
C VAL A 178 2.40 12.95 -0.13
N THR A 179 1.19 13.37 -0.51
CA THR A 179 0.38 14.37 0.22
C THR A 179 -0.32 13.83 1.47
N ALA A 180 -0.19 12.53 1.77
CA ALA A 180 -0.89 11.89 2.89
C ALA A 180 -0.05 10.88 3.70
N THR A 181 1.27 10.92 3.55
CA THR A 181 2.23 10.04 4.23
C THR A 181 3.14 10.80 5.22
N ASP A 182 3.95 10.09 6.00
CA ASP A 182 4.85 10.75 6.97
C ASP A 182 5.92 11.62 6.25
N LEU A 183 6.53 11.10 5.17
CA LEU A 183 7.45 11.82 4.27
C LEU A 183 7.18 11.48 2.80
N GLY A 184 6.95 12.49 1.98
CA GLY A 184 6.66 12.33 0.56
C GLY A 184 7.62 13.11 -0.33
N PHE A 185 8.06 12.52 -1.43
CA PHE A 185 8.90 13.15 -2.46
C PHE A 185 8.18 13.16 -3.80
N LEU A 186 7.87 14.34 -4.32
CA LEU A 186 7.26 14.53 -5.65
C LEU A 186 8.34 14.92 -6.66
N ALA A 187 8.53 14.12 -7.70
CA ALA A 187 9.42 14.45 -8.81
C ALA A 187 8.91 15.70 -9.56
N VAL A 188 9.79 16.66 -9.81
CA VAL A 188 9.50 17.86 -10.60
C VAL A 188 10.69 18.24 -11.47
N ILE A 189 10.43 18.98 -12.55
CA ILE A 189 11.46 19.67 -13.33
C ILE A 189 11.27 21.17 -13.09
N GLU A 190 12.35 21.84 -12.69
CA GLU A 190 12.37 23.29 -12.48
C GLU A 190 13.61 23.83 -13.19
N ASN A 191 13.44 24.81 -14.09
CA ASN A 191 14.52 25.37 -14.92
C ASN A 191 15.36 24.31 -15.67
N GLY A 192 14.71 23.25 -16.15
CA GLY A 192 15.36 22.17 -16.90
C GLY A 192 16.14 21.15 -16.07
N ALA A 193 16.18 21.29 -14.74
CA ALA A 193 16.83 20.34 -13.84
C ALA A 193 15.82 19.52 -13.01
N GLN A 194 16.20 18.29 -12.67
CA GLN A 194 15.38 17.38 -11.87
C GLN A 194 15.49 17.72 -10.37
N TYR A 195 14.34 17.81 -9.70
CA TYR A 195 14.26 18.02 -8.27
C TYR A 195 13.15 17.17 -7.64
N PHE A 196 13.14 17.15 -6.31
CA PHE A 196 11.98 16.73 -5.54
C PHE A 196 11.36 17.91 -4.77
N LYS A 197 10.03 17.99 -4.75
CA LYS A 197 9.27 18.73 -3.72
C LYS A 197 8.98 17.80 -2.56
N VAL A 198 9.14 18.28 -1.32
CA VAL A 198 8.94 17.46 -0.10
C VAL A 198 7.66 17.81 0.64
N TYR A 199 6.93 16.77 1.01
CA TYR A 199 5.70 16.80 1.80
C TYR A 199 5.91 16.09 3.14
N LEU A 200 5.43 16.67 4.23
CA LEU A 200 5.77 16.25 5.59
C LEU A 200 4.55 16.07 6.50
N GLY A 201 4.59 15.04 7.34
CA GLY A 201 3.72 14.91 8.52
C GLY A 201 2.25 14.58 8.24
N GLY A 202 1.96 13.94 7.12
CA GLY A 202 0.66 13.36 6.83
C GLY A 202 0.46 11.98 7.50
N GLY A 203 -0.72 11.40 7.31
CA GLY A 203 -0.98 10.02 7.65
C GLY A 203 -2.46 9.67 7.74
N ILE A 204 -2.82 8.54 7.13
CA ILE A 204 -4.18 8.01 7.07
C ILE A 204 -4.46 6.97 8.19
N GLY A 205 -5.74 6.81 8.57
CA GLY A 205 -6.26 6.09 9.74
C GLY A 205 -6.89 7.07 10.73
N ASN A 206 -7.49 6.56 11.82
CA ASN A 206 -8.19 7.37 12.82
C ASN A 206 -7.53 8.75 13.10
N ASN A 207 -8.28 9.85 12.94
CA ASN A 207 -7.76 11.22 12.89
C ASN A 207 -6.73 11.44 11.77
N SER A 208 -7.17 11.25 10.53
CA SER A 208 -6.36 11.46 9.32
C SER A 208 -5.92 12.93 9.20
N ARG A 209 -4.71 13.14 8.66
CA ARG A 209 -4.13 14.46 8.38
C ARG A 209 -3.38 14.40 7.06
N LEU A 210 -3.49 15.47 6.28
CA LEU A 210 -2.69 15.65 5.08
C LEU A 210 -1.29 16.17 5.44
N SER A 211 -0.33 15.83 4.59
CA SER A 211 1.02 16.36 4.63
C SER A 211 1.02 17.86 4.31
N VAL A 212 1.96 18.58 4.89
CA VAL A 212 2.24 19.98 4.51
C VAL A 212 3.41 20.01 3.52
N SER A 213 3.37 20.89 2.52
CA SER A 213 4.53 21.14 1.66
C SER A 213 5.61 21.87 2.46
N SER A 214 6.86 21.41 2.34
CA SER A 214 8.02 22.10 2.91
C SER A 214 8.38 23.38 2.16
N GLY A 215 7.87 23.56 0.93
CA GLY A 215 8.27 24.64 0.02
C GLY A 215 9.67 24.47 -0.59
N GLN A 216 10.39 23.40 -0.27
CA GLN A 216 11.76 23.17 -0.74
C GLN A 216 11.79 22.44 -2.07
N LEU A 217 12.73 22.85 -2.93
CA LEU A 217 13.23 22.09 -4.07
C LEU A 217 14.53 21.41 -3.65
N ILE A 218 14.59 20.09 -3.82
CA ILE A 218 15.66 19.27 -3.27
C ILE A 218 16.37 18.56 -4.41
N ASN A 219 17.70 18.62 -4.41
CA ASN A 219 18.50 17.84 -5.35
C ASN A 219 18.28 16.34 -5.10
N PRO A 220 18.09 15.53 -6.15
CA PRO A 220 17.85 14.09 -5.98
C PRO A 220 18.92 13.35 -5.17
N GLU A 221 20.17 13.81 -5.19
CA GLU A 221 21.27 13.25 -4.39
C GLU A 221 21.11 13.47 -2.87
N ASP A 222 20.33 14.46 -2.43
CA ASP A 222 20.23 14.85 -1.03
C ASP A 222 19.12 14.11 -0.26
N ILE A 223 18.38 13.20 -0.90
CA ILE A 223 17.16 12.59 -0.31
C ILE A 223 17.39 11.94 1.06
N LEU A 224 18.55 11.34 1.31
CA LEU A 224 18.82 10.67 2.59
C LEU A 224 19.01 11.68 3.74
N TYR A 225 19.46 12.90 3.47
CA TYR A 225 19.46 13.97 4.49
C TYR A 225 18.04 14.26 4.95
N HIS A 226 17.08 14.33 4.02
CA HIS A 226 15.68 14.61 4.33
C HIS A 226 15.01 13.45 5.08
N VAL A 227 15.35 12.20 4.72
CA VAL A 227 14.90 11.00 5.42
C VAL A 227 15.43 10.96 6.86
N GLU A 228 16.73 11.18 7.07
CA GLU A 228 17.33 11.18 8.40
C GLU A 228 16.88 12.36 9.24
N ALA A 229 16.71 13.56 8.66
CA ALA A 229 16.20 14.72 9.37
C ALA A 229 14.82 14.48 9.98
N LEU A 230 13.88 13.94 9.19
CA LEU A 230 12.55 13.65 9.71
C LEU A 230 12.55 12.44 10.65
N THR A 231 13.47 11.48 10.44
CA THR A 231 13.66 10.35 11.35
C THR A 231 14.15 10.83 12.72
N GLU A 232 15.16 11.69 12.78
CA GLU A 232 15.67 12.30 14.02
C GLU A 232 14.59 13.15 14.70
N LEU A 233 13.87 13.99 13.94
CA LEU A 233 12.74 14.74 14.47
C LEU A 233 11.71 13.79 15.09
N PHE A 234 11.35 12.71 14.40
CA PHE A 234 10.36 11.77 14.90
C PHE A 234 10.81 11.07 16.17
N ILE A 235 12.09 10.69 16.26
CA ILE A 235 12.67 10.07 17.45
C ILE A 235 12.62 11.03 18.65
N ASN A 236 12.97 12.30 18.45
CA ASN A 236 13.13 13.25 19.55
C ASN A 236 11.81 13.90 19.99
N GLU A 237 10.90 14.18 19.05
CA GLU A 237 9.67 14.93 19.31
C GLU A 237 8.43 14.03 19.50
N GLY A 238 8.58 12.73 19.28
CA GLY A 238 7.49 11.76 19.28
C GLY A 238 7.03 11.34 20.68
N ASP A 239 5.77 10.90 20.75
CA ASP A 239 5.17 10.39 21.99
C ASP A 239 5.38 8.86 22.11
N TYR A 240 6.14 8.45 23.12
CA TYR A 240 6.42 7.03 23.41
C TYR A 240 5.44 6.41 24.41
N VAL A 241 4.60 7.23 25.05
CA VAL A 241 3.65 6.80 26.08
C VAL A 241 2.28 6.55 25.44
N ASN A 242 1.72 7.55 24.77
CA ASN A 242 0.41 7.44 24.14
C ASN A 242 0.51 6.94 22.69
N LYS A 243 0.42 5.62 22.52
CA LYS A 243 0.43 4.96 21.19
C LYS A 243 -0.63 5.51 20.22
N GLY A 244 -1.74 6.05 20.72
CA GLY A 244 -2.80 6.68 19.92
C GLY A 244 -2.43 8.05 19.34
N LYS A 245 -1.42 8.72 19.92
CA LYS A 245 -0.88 10.02 19.51
C LYS A 245 0.59 9.96 19.05
N ALA A 246 1.13 8.77 18.82
CA ALA A 246 2.55 8.53 18.54
C ALA A 246 2.99 8.66 17.07
N ARG A 247 2.12 9.12 16.14
CA ARG A 247 2.47 9.31 14.71
C ARG A 247 2.93 10.75 14.45
N ILE A 248 3.75 10.96 13.42
CA ILE A 248 4.29 12.30 13.05
C ILE A 248 3.18 13.33 12.86
N ARG A 249 2.03 12.95 12.30
CA ARG A 249 0.87 13.85 12.15
C ARG A 249 0.41 14.54 13.45
N TYR A 250 0.61 13.92 14.62
CA TYR A 250 0.27 14.51 15.91
C TYR A 250 1.35 15.48 16.42
N ILE A 251 2.61 15.27 16.03
CA ILE A 251 3.69 16.25 16.25
C ILE A 251 3.37 17.51 15.44
N LYS A 252 3.03 17.33 14.16
CA LYS A 252 2.59 18.42 13.27
C LYS A 252 1.37 19.16 13.83
N GLU A 253 0.33 18.42 14.24
CA GLU A 253 -0.87 19.01 14.86
C GLU A 253 -0.55 19.81 16.12
N ARG A 254 0.32 19.29 17.01
CA ARG A 254 0.73 19.99 18.24
C ARG A 254 1.50 21.28 17.95
N MET A 255 2.38 21.26 16.95
CA MET A 255 3.25 22.40 16.63
C MET A 255 2.55 23.45 15.76
N GLY A 256 1.61 23.02 14.91
CA GLY A 256 1.18 23.79 13.75
C GLY A 256 2.18 23.67 12.59
N ASP A 257 1.69 23.86 11.37
CA ASP A 257 2.45 23.59 10.15
C ASP A 257 3.77 24.40 10.05
N GLU A 258 3.73 25.71 10.33
CA GLU A 258 4.90 26.59 10.26
C GLU A 258 6.02 26.17 11.23
N LYS A 259 5.66 25.99 12.51
CA LYS A 259 6.64 25.59 13.55
C LYS A 259 7.17 24.18 13.30
N PHE A 260 6.33 23.28 12.78
CA PHE A 260 6.75 21.93 12.39
C PHE A 260 7.78 21.96 11.25
N ILE A 261 7.56 22.77 10.21
CA ILE A 261 8.53 22.95 9.11
C ILE A 261 9.84 23.55 9.63
N ASN A 262 9.79 24.56 10.49
CA ASN A 262 10.99 25.16 11.09
C ASN A 262 11.77 24.17 11.96
N CYS A 263 11.06 23.34 12.73
CA CYS A 263 11.66 22.25 13.49
C CYS A 263 12.35 21.24 12.57
N TYR A 264 11.66 20.80 11.51
CA TYR A 264 12.21 19.92 10.48
C TYR A 264 13.49 20.49 9.85
N ASN A 265 13.47 21.76 9.44
CA ASN A 265 14.63 22.43 8.86
C ASN A 265 15.81 22.48 9.84
N SER A 266 15.54 22.67 11.13
CA SER A 266 16.58 22.65 12.17
C SER A 266 17.25 21.27 12.30
N TYR A 267 16.50 20.17 12.17
CA TYR A 267 17.07 18.82 12.11
C TYR A 267 17.80 18.58 10.78
N LEU A 268 17.28 19.10 9.67
CA LEU A 268 17.91 18.99 8.35
C LEU A 268 19.30 19.64 8.34
N GLU A 269 19.45 20.84 8.89
CA GLU A 269 20.75 21.50 9.00
C GLU A 269 21.74 20.70 9.86
N LYS A 270 21.28 20.15 11.01
CA LYS A 270 22.11 19.28 11.86
C LYS A 270 22.58 18.02 11.12
N VAL A 271 21.69 17.41 10.33
CA VAL A 271 22.00 16.19 9.59
C VAL A 271 22.91 16.49 8.40
N LYS A 272 22.70 17.60 7.68
CA LYS A 272 23.61 18.08 6.63
C LYS A 272 25.00 18.40 7.15
N ALA A 273 25.11 18.99 8.34
CA ALA A 273 26.40 19.28 8.97
C ALA A 273 27.23 18.02 9.28
N LYS A 274 26.59 16.85 9.46
CA LYS A 274 27.29 15.56 9.62
C LYS A 274 27.88 15.03 8.30
N GLY A 275 27.34 15.44 7.16
CA GLY A 275 27.74 14.99 5.82
C GLY A 275 27.45 13.50 5.53
N ASN A 276 27.96 13.01 4.39
CA ASN A 276 28.01 11.59 4.00
C ASN A 276 26.67 10.90 3.69
N LEU A 277 25.60 11.65 3.41
CA LEU A 277 24.31 11.09 2.99
C LEU A 277 23.93 11.44 1.55
N LYS A 278 24.84 12.04 0.78
CA LYS A 278 24.63 12.17 -0.66
C LYS A 278 24.61 10.79 -1.29
N ILE A 279 23.66 10.58 -2.20
CA ILE A 279 23.58 9.34 -2.96
C ILE A 279 23.86 9.60 -4.44
N GLU A 280 24.54 8.64 -5.04
CA GLU A 280 24.60 8.49 -6.48
C GLU A 280 23.70 7.31 -6.84
N VAL A 281 22.81 7.53 -7.81
CA VAL A 281 21.94 6.47 -8.31
C VAL A 281 22.24 6.21 -9.77
N GLU A 282 22.23 4.94 -10.15
CA GLU A 282 22.36 4.55 -11.54
C GLU A 282 21.02 4.72 -12.26
N THR A 283 21.01 5.53 -13.32
CA THR A 283 19.85 5.64 -14.20
C THR A 283 19.69 4.33 -14.97
N LYS A 284 18.52 3.71 -14.84
CA LYS A 284 18.22 2.50 -15.58
C LYS A 284 18.03 2.80 -17.07
N VAL A 285 18.69 2.01 -17.91
CA VAL A 285 18.50 2.04 -19.36
C VAL A 285 17.41 1.04 -19.75
N TYR A 286 16.43 1.51 -20.52
CA TYR A 286 15.34 0.70 -21.08
C TYR A 286 15.58 0.51 -22.58
N ASP A 287 16.22 -0.59 -22.96
CA ASP A 287 16.75 -0.88 -24.30
C ASP A 287 16.11 -2.13 -24.96
N LYS A 288 15.02 -2.64 -24.38
CA LYS A 288 14.25 -3.74 -25.00
C LYS A 288 13.53 -3.21 -26.24
N THR A 289 13.71 -3.89 -27.37
CA THR A 289 12.97 -3.59 -28.61
C THR A 289 11.48 -3.90 -28.46
N GLY A 290 10.63 -2.92 -28.77
CA GLY A 290 9.20 -3.09 -28.79
C GLY A 290 8.65 -3.66 -30.09
N ILE A 291 7.39 -4.09 -30.03
CA ILE A 291 6.57 -4.48 -31.17
C ILE A 291 5.20 -3.87 -30.92
N GLU A 292 4.71 -3.03 -31.82
CA GLU A 292 3.39 -2.44 -31.65
C GLU A 292 2.28 -3.48 -31.70
N THR A 293 1.15 -3.16 -31.07
CA THR A 293 -0.07 -3.96 -31.14
C THR A 293 -1.30 -3.06 -31.22
N SER A 294 -2.36 -3.57 -31.86
CA SER A 294 -3.67 -2.91 -31.97
C SER A 294 -4.66 -3.32 -30.87
N ILE A 295 -4.22 -4.12 -29.89
CA ILE A 295 -5.05 -4.59 -28.79
C ILE A 295 -5.58 -3.41 -27.98
N LYS A 296 -6.88 -3.44 -27.67
CA LYS A 296 -7.54 -2.49 -26.78
C LYS A 296 -7.98 -3.23 -25.53
N SER A 297 -7.41 -2.87 -24.39
CA SER A 297 -7.79 -3.41 -23.09
C SER A 297 -7.57 -2.34 -22.02
N PRO A 298 -8.47 -2.18 -21.04
CA PRO A 298 -8.26 -1.27 -19.91
C PRO A 298 -7.05 -1.70 -19.05
N ARG A 299 -6.63 -2.98 -19.15
CA ARG A 299 -5.45 -3.52 -18.45
C ARG A 299 -4.14 -3.25 -19.19
N LEU A 300 -4.18 -2.77 -20.44
CA LEU A 300 -2.99 -2.56 -21.26
C LEU A 300 -2.60 -1.08 -21.31
N ILE A 301 -1.42 -0.76 -20.78
CA ILE A 301 -0.89 0.59 -20.74
C ILE A 301 0.33 0.70 -21.64
N SER A 302 0.30 1.62 -22.60
CA SER A 302 1.46 1.89 -23.46
C SER A 302 2.54 2.62 -22.67
N GLN A 303 3.78 2.15 -22.79
CA GLN A 303 4.94 2.78 -22.17
C GLN A 303 5.46 3.95 -23.02
N LYS A 304 6.35 4.76 -22.45
CA LYS A 304 7.10 5.79 -23.17
C LYS A 304 8.16 5.23 -24.12
N GLN A 305 8.53 3.95 -23.94
CA GLN A 305 9.36 3.22 -24.88
C GLN A 305 8.49 2.65 -26.00
N ASP A 306 8.86 2.93 -27.25
CA ASP A 306 8.07 2.58 -28.43
C ASP A 306 7.82 1.07 -28.52
N GLY A 307 6.55 0.71 -28.79
CA GLY A 307 6.12 -0.69 -28.91
C GLY A 307 6.23 -1.53 -27.63
N LEU A 308 6.45 -0.90 -26.46
CA LEU A 308 6.40 -1.58 -25.17
C LEU A 308 5.16 -1.19 -24.37
N TYR A 309 4.72 -2.14 -23.54
CA TYR A 309 3.47 -2.09 -22.80
C TYR A 309 3.65 -2.66 -21.39
N SER A 310 2.76 -2.22 -20.51
CA SER A 310 2.55 -2.76 -19.18
C SER A 310 1.16 -3.38 -19.09
N VAL A 311 1.06 -4.59 -18.55
CA VAL A 311 -0.22 -5.26 -18.27
C VAL A 311 -0.51 -5.18 -16.78
N TYR A 312 -1.67 -4.63 -16.43
CA TYR A 312 -2.17 -4.59 -15.05
C TYR A 312 -2.92 -5.87 -14.70
N VAL A 313 -2.63 -6.41 -13.52
CA VAL A 313 -3.35 -7.55 -12.94
C VAL A 313 -3.74 -7.15 -11.52
N HIS A 314 -5.04 -7.20 -11.22
CA HIS A 314 -5.56 -6.89 -9.89
C HIS A 314 -6.35 -8.07 -9.34
N PRO A 315 -5.74 -8.89 -8.47
CA PRO A 315 -6.46 -9.93 -7.74
C PRO A 315 -7.49 -9.31 -6.80
N MET A 316 -8.70 -9.86 -6.73
CA MET A 316 -9.78 -9.34 -5.89
C MET A 316 -9.36 -9.20 -4.43
N GLY A 317 -9.50 -7.99 -3.89
CA GLY A 317 -9.08 -7.65 -2.52
C GLY A 317 -7.60 -7.91 -2.24
N GLY A 318 -6.77 -7.86 -3.29
CA GLY A 318 -5.35 -8.17 -3.24
C GLY A 318 -5.01 -9.64 -3.04
N GLN A 319 -5.95 -10.57 -3.18
CA GLN A 319 -5.74 -12.02 -2.95
C GLN A 319 -5.24 -12.73 -4.22
N LEU A 320 -3.93 -12.73 -4.46
CA LEU A 320 -3.34 -13.48 -5.57
C LEU A 320 -3.25 -14.96 -5.24
N ARG A 321 -4.00 -15.81 -5.93
CA ARG A 321 -3.90 -17.27 -5.72
C ARG A 321 -2.50 -17.79 -6.04
N THR A 322 -2.01 -18.73 -5.25
CA THR A 322 -0.67 -19.33 -5.41
C THR A 322 -0.49 -20.00 -6.77
N ASN A 323 -1.53 -20.64 -7.30
CA ASN A 323 -1.49 -21.22 -8.64
C ASN A 323 -1.44 -20.15 -9.75
N HIS A 324 -2.12 -19.01 -9.60
CA HIS A 324 -2.05 -17.90 -10.55
C HIS A 324 -0.65 -17.28 -10.55
N LEU A 325 -0.04 -17.09 -9.37
CA LEU A 325 1.35 -16.65 -9.28
C LEU A 325 2.29 -17.60 -10.03
N LYS A 326 2.11 -18.92 -9.88
CA LYS A 326 2.88 -19.91 -10.64
C LYS A 326 2.76 -19.71 -12.15
N LEU A 327 1.52 -19.61 -12.65
CA LEU A 327 1.25 -19.44 -14.08
C LEU A 327 1.88 -18.16 -14.64
N ILE A 328 1.80 -17.06 -13.88
CA ILE A 328 2.46 -15.80 -14.23
C ILE A 328 3.97 -16.00 -14.30
N ILE A 329 4.59 -16.61 -13.27
CA ILE A 329 6.04 -16.87 -13.24
C ILE A 329 6.45 -17.72 -14.45
N ASP A 330 5.81 -18.88 -14.65
CA ASP A 330 6.14 -19.80 -15.74
C ASP A 330 6.05 -19.10 -17.12
N LYS A 331 5.09 -18.17 -17.27
CA LYS A 331 4.92 -17.42 -18.52
C LYS A 331 6.00 -16.39 -18.75
N ILE A 332 6.42 -15.66 -17.71
CA ILE A 332 7.38 -14.56 -17.83
C ILE A 332 8.84 -14.99 -17.69
N ASP A 333 9.13 -16.18 -17.17
CA ASP A 333 10.49 -16.65 -16.84
C ASP A 333 11.42 -16.87 -18.06
N GLY A 334 10.91 -16.74 -19.28
CA GLY A 334 11.71 -16.72 -20.51
C GLY A 334 11.66 -15.40 -21.27
N MET A 335 10.91 -14.41 -20.77
CA MET A 335 10.74 -13.13 -21.44
C MET A 335 11.86 -12.17 -21.06
N ASN A 336 12.45 -11.51 -22.06
CA ASN A 336 13.59 -10.64 -21.86
C ASN A 336 13.20 -9.37 -21.10
N LYS A 337 13.98 -8.96 -20.09
CA LYS A 337 13.87 -7.67 -19.39
C LYS A 337 12.49 -7.32 -18.81
N ILE A 338 11.69 -8.34 -18.45
CA ILE A 338 10.41 -8.13 -17.76
C ILE A 338 10.64 -7.61 -16.34
N GLU A 339 9.76 -6.73 -15.91
CA GLU A 339 9.74 -6.20 -14.54
C GLU A 339 8.34 -6.35 -13.93
N ILE A 340 8.30 -6.65 -12.64
CA ILE A 340 7.06 -6.63 -11.87
C ILE A 340 7.08 -5.47 -10.89
N ARG A 341 5.98 -4.73 -10.83
CA ARG A 341 5.76 -3.62 -9.91
C ARG A 341 4.44 -3.78 -9.19
N LEU A 342 4.49 -3.93 -7.87
CA LEU A 342 3.28 -3.94 -7.03
C LEU A 342 2.69 -2.52 -6.95
N THR A 343 1.38 -2.41 -6.80
CA THR A 343 0.69 -1.11 -6.73
C THR A 343 0.19 -0.82 -5.31
N MET A 344 -0.17 0.44 -5.06
CA MET A 344 -0.83 0.84 -3.81
C MET A 344 -2.33 0.50 -3.78
N SER A 345 -2.87 0.02 -4.91
CA SER A 345 -4.22 -0.51 -5.10
C SER A 345 -4.25 -2.04 -5.02
N GLU A 346 -3.29 -2.70 -4.37
CA GLU A 346 -3.28 -4.17 -4.18
C GLU A 346 -3.17 -5.00 -5.47
N GLY A 347 -2.76 -4.39 -6.58
CA GLY A 347 -2.47 -5.06 -7.84
C GLY A 347 -0.98 -5.13 -8.17
N LEU A 348 -0.68 -5.56 -9.40
CA LEU A 348 0.67 -5.54 -9.96
C LEU A 348 0.64 -5.16 -11.45
N TYR A 349 1.73 -4.55 -11.89
CA TYR A 349 2.06 -4.39 -13.31
C TYR A 349 3.14 -5.37 -13.71
N ILE A 350 2.96 -6.01 -14.86
CA ILE A 350 4.01 -6.71 -15.60
C ILE A 350 4.42 -5.79 -16.74
N ARG A 351 5.64 -5.25 -16.67
CA ARG A 351 6.16 -4.17 -17.52
C ARG A 351 7.16 -4.69 -18.54
N ASN A 352 7.49 -3.83 -19.50
CA ASN A 352 8.42 -4.07 -20.60
C ASN A 352 7.98 -5.24 -21.49
N LEU A 353 6.68 -5.41 -21.70
CA LEU A 353 6.14 -6.39 -22.65
C LEU A 353 6.11 -5.76 -24.04
N ASN A 354 6.61 -6.44 -25.06
CA ASN A 354 6.25 -6.07 -26.43
C ASN A 354 4.79 -6.46 -26.72
N GLY A 355 4.22 -6.00 -27.83
CA GLY A 355 2.81 -6.22 -28.17
C GLY A 355 2.38 -7.68 -28.22
N LYS A 356 3.27 -8.61 -28.60
CA LYS A 356 2.99 -10.06 -28.60
C LYS A 356 2.97 -10.63 -27.19
N GLU A 357 3.96 -10.28 -26.38
CA GLU A 357 4.02 -10.70 -24.98
C GLU A 357 2.83 -10.14 -24.18
N ALA A 358 2.42 -8.90 -24.48
CA ALA A 358 1.26 -8.26 -23.88
C ALA A 358 -0.04 -9.02 -24.16
N GLN A 359 -0.27 -9.45 -25.41
CA GLN A 359 -1.43 -10.30 -25.74
C GLN A 359 -1.44 -11.57 -24.88
N ILE A 360 -0.31 -12.28 -24.84
CA ILE A 360 -0.20 -13.53 -24.11
C ILE A 360 -0.51 -13.34 -22.62
N LEU A 361 -0.04 -12.24 -22.03
CA LEU A 361 -0.29 -11.95 -20.63
C LEU A 361 -1.74 -11.51 -20.37
N LEU A 362 -2.36 -10.76 -21.27
CA LEU A 362 -3.78 -10.40 -21.17
C LEU A 362 -4.67 -11.63 -21.18
N ASP A 363 -4.42 -12.56 -22.10
CA ASP A 363 -5.17 -13.82 -22.23
C ASP A 363 -4.95 -14.72 -21.01
N LEU A 364 -3.70 -14.88 -20.57
CA LEU A 364 -3.38 -15.68 -19.38
C LEU A 364 -4.09 -15.16 -18.12
N THR A 365 -4.18 -13.83 -17.98
CA THR A 365 -4.64 -13.19 -16.75
C THR A 365 -6.09 -12.73 -16.76
N GLU A 366 -6.86 -13.05 -17.81
CA GLU A 366 -8.27 -12.65 -17.97
C GLU A 366 -9.14 -13.01 -16.75
N GLU A 367 -8.98 -14.22 -16.23
CA GLU A 367 -9.72 -14.76 -15.08
C GLU A 367 -8.93 -14.65 -13.74
N MET A 368 -7.80 -13.95 -13.74
CA MET A 368 -6.93 -13.83 -12.57
C MET A 368 -7.19 -12.58 -11.70
N GLY A 369 -8.15 -11.75 -12.10
CA GLY A 369 -8.43 -10.48 -11.44
C GLY A 369 -9.64 -9.74 -11.99
N GLY A 370 -9.77 -8.47 -11.61
CA GLY A 370 -10.84 -7.59 -12.07
C GLY A 370 -10.61 -7.04 -13.47
N ASN A 371 -11.69 -6.57 -14.10
CA ASN A 371 -11.66 -5.85 -15.37
C ASN A 371 -12.40 -4.49 -15.28
N THR A 372 -13.16 -4.25 -14.22
CA THR A 372 -13.89 -3.00 -13.94
C THR A 372 -13.29 -2.24 -12.76
N SER A 373 -13.61 -0.96 -12.65
CA SER A 373 -13.19 -0.10 -11.53
C SER A 373 -13.70 -0.61 -10.19
N LEU A 374 -14.94 -1.11 -10.11
CA LEU A 374 -15.47 -1.72 -8.89
C LEU A 374 -14.72 -3.00 -8.51
N GLU A 375 -14.32 -3.82 -9.48
CA GLU A 375 -13.49 -4.99 -9.21
C GLU A 375 -12.08 -4.60 -8.75
N TYR A 376 -11.55 -3.45 -9.18
CA TYR A 376 -10.27 -2.89 -8.68
C TYR A 376 -10.33 -2.33 -7.24
N SER A 377 -11.40 -2.60 -6.50
CA SER A 377 -11.59 -2.17 -5.12
C SER A 377 -10.54 -2.73 -4.16
N THR A 378 -10.13 -1.89 -3.22
CA THR A 378 -9.06 -2.17 -2.27
C THR A 378 -9.62 -2.59 -0.91
N CYS A 379 -9.14 -3.71 -0.37
CA CYS A 379 -9.64 -4.28 0.88
C CYS A 379 -8.51 -4.64 1.83
N CYS A 380 -8.61 -4.19 3.08
CA CYS A 380 -7.76 -4.77 4.10
C CYS A 380 -8.06 -6.26 4.30
N ILE A 381 -7.13 -7.02 4.88
CA ILE A 381 -7.34 -8.46 5.12
C ILE A 381 -8.57 -8.76 6.01
N GLY A 382 -8.98 -7.83 6.88
CA GLY A 382 -10.20 -7.96 7.70
C GLY A 382 -10.17 -9.11 8.71
N VAL A 383 -11.28 -9.32 9.43
CA VAL A 383 -11.51 -10.57 10.19
C VAL A 383 -11.91 -11.70 9.22
N PRO A 384 -11.71 -12.99 9.56
CA PRO A 384 -11.18 -13.53 10.82
C PRO A 384 -9.66 -13.38 10.98
N THR A 385 -8.92 -13.03 9.93
CA THR A 385 -7.44 -13.05 9.96
C THR A 385 -6.82 -11.96 10.84
N CYS A 386 -7.27 -10.72 10.70
CA CYS A 386 -6.66 -9.56 11.36
C CYS A 386 -7.03 -9.47 12.84
N GLN A 387 -6.02 -9.54 13.71
CA GLN A 387 -6.18 -9.35 15.16
C GLN A 387 -6.87 -8.03 15.55
N MET A 388 -6.74 -6.97 14.73
CA MET A 388 -7.32 -5.65 14.98
C MET A 388 -8.62 -5.41 14.20
N GLY A 389 -8.99 -6.34 13.32
CA GLY A 389 -10.18 -6.21 12.49
C GLY A 389 -11.44 -6.23 13.36
N ILE A 390 -12.47 -5.55 12.89
CA ILE A 390 -13.81 -5.60 13.48
C ILE A 390 -14.74 -6.32 12.50
N LEU A 391 -14.69 -5.95 11.22
CA LEU A 391 -15.53 -6.50 10.14
C LEU A 391 -14.75 -7.24 9.05
N GLU A 392 -15.49 -8.00 8.25
CA GLU A 392 -15.01 -8.89 7.19
C GLU A 392 -14.89 -8.18 5.84
N SER A 393 -13.84 -7.37 5.66
CA SER A 393 -13.68 -6.56 4.43
C SER A 393 -13.64 -7.37 3.13
N GLN A 394 -12.95 -8.51 3.14
CA GLN A 394 -12.82 -9.38 1.97
C GLN A 394 -14.16 -10.03 1.60
N THR A 395 -14.93 -10.48 2.58
CA THR A 395 -16.28 -11.02 2.40
C THR A 395 -17.22 -9.95 1.86
N THR A 396 -17.20 -8.74 2.43
CA THR A 396 -18.05 -7.63 1.96
C THR A 396 -17.77 -7.29 0.49
N LEU A 397 -16.51 -7.23 0.05
CA LEU A 397 -16.22 -7.02 -1.38
C LEU A 397 -16.81 -8.14 -2.25
N LYS A 398 -16.65 -9.40 -1.83
CA LYS A 398 -17.21 -10.55 -2.55
C LYS A 398 -18.74 -10.46 -2.65
N GLU A 399 -19.41 -10.04 -1.59
CA GLU A 399 -20.87 -9.85 -1.56
C GLU A 399 -21.31 -8.72 -2.50
N ILE A 400 -20.61 -7.59 -2.51
CA ILE A 400 -20.86 -6.49 -3.46
C ILE A 400 -20.76 -6.99 -4.90
N LEU A 401 -19.65 -7.64 -5.26
CA LEU A 401 -19.43 -8.13 -6.63
C LEU A 401 -20.45 -9.21 -7.03
N SER A 402 -20.80 -10.11 -6.10
CA SER A 402 -21.82 -11.14 -6.34
C SER A 402 -23.19 -10.52 -6.58
N TYR A 403 -23.55 -9.49 -5.81
CA TYR A 403 -24.81 -8.77 -5.97
C TYR A 403 -24.91 -8.09 -7.34
N PHE A 404 -23.86 -7.39 -7.78
CA PHE A 404 -23.81 -6.77 -9.12
C PHE A 404 -23.93 -7.81 -10.24
N LYS A 405 -23.26 -8.97 -10.08
CA LYS A 405 -23.34 -10.09 -11.02
C LYS A 405 -24.75 -10.68 -11.09
N GLU A 406 -25.40 -10.91 -9.94
CA GLU A 406 -26.78 -11.43 -9.86
C GLU A 406 -27.80 -10.49 -10.53
N LYS A 407 -27.58 -9.17 -10.44
CA LYS A 407 -28.39 -8.16 -11.12
C LYS A 407 -28.04 -7.97 -12.61
N ASN A 408 -27.05 -8.71 -13.13
CA ASN A 408 -26.53 -8.57 -14.49
C ASN A 408 -26.05 -7.14 -14.82
N PHE A 409 -25.48 -6.43 -13.84
CA PHE A 409 -24.93 -5.08 -14.05
C PHE A 409 -23.49 -5.17 -14.55
N THR A 410 -23.27 -4.83 -15.81
CA THR A 410 -21.97 -5.03 -16.50
C THR A 410 -21.23 -3.73 -16.84
N LYS A 411 -21.85 -2.57 -16.57
CA LYS A 411 -21.26 -1.26 -16.89
C LYS A 411 -20.25 -0.85 -15.82
N ASP A 412 -19.13 -0.26 -16.24
CA ASP A 412 -18.12 0.27 -15.34
C ASP A 412 -18.44 1.73 -14.95
N ILE A 413 -19.34 1.89 -13.97
CA ILE A 413 -19.93 3.20 -13.59
C ILE A 413 -19.32 3.75 -12.29
N LEU A 414 -19.10 2.89 -11.30
CA LEU A 414 -18.61 3.31 -9.99
C LEU A 414 -17.09 3.33 -9.96
N PRO A 415 -16.48 4.29 -9.23
CA PRO A 415 -15.07 4.22 -8.90
C PRO A 415 -14.77 3.01 -8.00
N PRO A 416 -13.50 2.60 -7.87
CA PRO A 416 -13.11 1.59 -6.89
C PRO A 416 -13.50 2.01 -5.48
N VAL A 417 -13.96 1.05 -4.68
CA VAL A 417 -14.29 1.27 -3.27
C VAL A 417 -13.14 0.85 -2.36
N HIS A 418 -13.01 1.53 -1.22
CA HIS A 418 -11.97 1.27 -0.24
C HIS A 418 -12.55 0.73 1.07
N ILE A 419 -12.41 -0.58 1.32
CA ILE A 419 -13.06 -1.26 2.45
C ILE A 419 -12.05 -1.59 3.55
N SER A 420 -12.19 -0.90 4.68
CA SER A 420 -11.38 -1.13 5.89
C SER A 420 -12.26 -1.68 7.01
N GLY A 421 -11.97 -2.89 7.49
CA GLY A 421 -12.74 -3.53 8.54
C GLY A 421 -12.55 -2.93 9.94
N CYS A 422 -11.79 -1.84 10.09
CA CYS A 422 -11.62 -1.10 11.33
C CYS A 422 -11.08 0.32 11.06
N THR A 423 -10.88 1.09 12.13
CA THR A 423 -10.43 2.50 12.12
C THR A 423 -8.98 2.72 11.64
N ASN A 424 -8.19 1.65 11.44
CA ASN A 424 -6.77 1.77 11.08
C ASN A 424 -6.52 2.21 9.63
N SER A 425 -7.55 2.16 8.78
CA SER A 425 -7.51 2.51 7.36
C SER A 425 -6.38 1.85 6.58
N CYS A 426 -6.34 0.52 6.61
CA CYS A 426 -5.35 -0.22 5.82
C CYS A 426 -5.63 -0.13 4.32
N SER A 427 -6.90 0.07 3.91
CA SER A 427 -7.31 0.30 2.52
C SER A 427 -7.36 1.79 2.13
N VAL A 428 -6.97 2.72 3.01
CA VAL A 428 -6.96 4.18 2.79
C VAL A 428 -8.34 4.83 2.52
N HIS A 429 -9.39 4.38 3.22
CA HIS A 429 -10.78 4.82 2.99
C HIS A 429 -11.04 6.32 3.10
N GLU A 430 -10.23 7.09 3.84
CA GLU A 430 -10.43 8.55 3.99
C GLU A 430 -9.94 9.36 2.78
N ILE A 431 -9.15 8.77 1.88
CA ILE A 431 -8.65 9.42 0.67
C ILE A 431 -9.12 8.71 -0.61
N GLY A 432 -9.94 7.67 -0.48
CA GLY A 432 -10.64 7.05 -1.59
C GLY A 432 -11.92 7.82 -1.94
N THR A 433 -12.36 7.68 -3.19
CA THR A 433 -13.59 8.34 -3.66
C THR A 433 -14.82 7.80 -2.93
N ILE A 434 -14.90 6.48 -2.73
CA ILE A 434 -15.89 5.80 -1.88
C ILE A 434 -15.13 4.93 -0.88
N GLY A 435 -15.37 5.15 0.41
CA GLY A 435 -14.69 4.47 1.50
C GLY A 435 -15.66 3.91 2.53
N PHE A 436 -15.29 2.77 3.11
CA PHE A 436 -16.06 2.11 4.16
C PHE A 436 -15.16 1.79 5.35
N ARG A 437 -15.56 2.25 6.54
CA ARG A 437 -14.86 2.01 7.80
C ARG A 437 -15.70 1.18 8.76
N GLY A 438 -15.26 -0.05 9.02
CA GLY A 438 -15.98 -0.99 9.87
C GLY A 438 -15.96 -0.59 11.34
N LYS A 439 -17.12 -0.66 11.98
CA LYS A 439 -17.33 -0.53 13.43
C LYS A 439 -18.57 -1.33 13.86
N LYS A 440 -18.81 -1.39 15.17
CA LYS A 440 -20.04 -1.94 15.73
C LYS A 440 -20.90 -0.81 16.28
N LYS A 441 -22.22 -0.88 16.06
CA LYS A 441 -23.20 0.10 16.54
C LYS A 441 -24.38 -0.62 17.18
N LYS A 442 -24.91 -0.07 18.26
CA LYS A 442 -26.11 -0.59 18.91
C LYS A 442 -27.34 0.00 18.20
N ILE A 443 -28.17 -0.83 17.59
CA ILE A 443 -29.39 -0.47 16.85
C ILE A 443 -30.53 -1.29 17.45
N GLN A 444 -31.60 -0.65 17.94
CA GLN A 444 -32.73 -1.34 18.59
C GLN A 444 -32.28 -2.38 19.64
N ASP A 445 -31.32 -1.97 20.47
CA ASP A 445 -30.66 -2.79 21.49
C ASP A 445 -29.74 -3.94 21.01
N GLU A 446 -29.64 -4.18 19.71
CA GLU A 446 -28.75 -5.20 19.13
C GLU A 446 -27.42 -4.60 18.64
N LEU A 447 -26.31 -5.28 18.95
CA LEU A 447 -24.99 -4.88 18.48
C LEU A 447 -24.79 -5.32 17.03
N THR A 448 -24.93 -4.38 16.11
CA THR A 448 -24.91 -4.59 14.65
C THR A 448 -23.56 -4.20 14.03
N ASN A 449 -23.14 -4.95 13.02
CA ASN A 449 -21.98 -4.62 12.19
C ASN A 449 -22.35 -3.54 11.18
N VAL A 450 -21.64 -2.41 11.21
CA VAL A 450 -21.90 -1.27 10.33
C VAL A 450 -20.60 -0.74 9.73
N PHE A 451 -20.68 -0.22 8.51
CA PHE A 451 -19.64 0.59 7.90
C PHE A 451 -20.02 2.06 7.96
N GLU A 452 -19.13 2.88 8.54
CA GLU A 452 -19.18 4.34 8.39
C GLU A 452 -18.82 4.66 6.92
N LEU A 453 -19.71 5.37 6.23
CA LEU A 453 -19.59 5.74 4.81
C LEU A 453 -18.78 7.03 4.66
N HIS A 454 -17.75 6.95 3.83
CA HIS A 454 -16.84 8.03 3.46
C HIS A 454 -16.97 8.32 1.96
N ILE A 455 -17.19 9.57 1.57
CA ILE A 455 -17.35 9.95 0.15
C ILE A 455 -16.53 11.20 -0.17
N GLY A 456 -15.97 11.22 -1.39
CA GLY A 456 -15.33 12.39 -1.98
C GLY A 456 -13.90 12.62 -1.50
N GLY A 457 -13.21 11.59 -1.00
CA GLY A 457 -11.76 11.63 -0.88
C GLY A 457 -11.11 11.69 -2.27
N ASP A 458 -9.99 12.39 -2.38
CA ASP A 458 -9.22 12.47 -3.63
C ASP A 458 -7.73 12.58 -3.33
N LEU A 459 -6.92 12.09 -4.27
CA LEU A 459 -5.47 12.17 -4.27
C LEU A 459 -4.99 12.90 -5.52
N GLY A 460 -3.91 13.65 -5.35
CA GLY A 460 -3.28 14.42 -6.41
C GLY A 460 -2.77 15.76 -5.89
N ILE A 461 -1.72 16.25 -6.52
CA ILE A 461 -1.09 17.51 -6.16
C ILE A 461 -2.08 18.65 -6.42
N GLY A 462 -2.35 19.46 -5.39
CA GLY A 462 -3.31 20.56 -5.45
C GLY A 462 -4.79 20.18 -5.23
N LYS A 463 -5.15 18.90 -5.30
CA LYS A 463 -6.54 18.42 -5.12
C LYS A 463 -6.76 17.43 -4.00
N THR A 464 -5.68 16.96 -3.34
CA THR A 464 -5.79 15.99 -2.25
C THR A 464 -6.73 16.49 -1.16
N LYS A 465 -7.76 15.71 -0.85
CA LYS A 465 -8.74 16.01 0.19
C LYS A 465 -9.20 14.74 0.91
N LEU A 466 -9.56 14.91 2.18
CA LEU A 466 -10.18 13.84 2.96
C LEU A 466 -11.67 13.76 2.63
N SER A 467 -12.19 12.54 2.57
CA SER A 467 -13.62 12.24 2.42
C SER A 467 -14.48 12.88 3.51
N LYS A 468 -15.73 13.21 3.17
CA LYS A 468 -16.78 13.52 4.15
C LYS A 468 -17.42 12.23 4.67
N ILE A 469 -17.77 12.22 5.96
CA ILE A 469 -18.53 11.13 6.58
C ILE A 469 -20.03 11.42 6.40
N TYR A 470 -20.79 10.43 5.92
CA TYR A 470 -22.23 10.58 5.68
C TYR A 470 -23.10 9.89 6.74
N GLY A 471 -22.64 8.78 7.31
CA GLY A 471 -23.37 8.03 8.32
C GLY A 471 -22.93 6.58 8.35
N ASP A 472 -23.68 5.74 9.07
CA ASP A 472 -23.38 4.33 9.23
C ASP A 472 -24.38 3.48 8.45
N ILE A 473 -23.90 2.57 7.62
CA ILE A 473 -24.73 1.63 6.84
C ILE A 473 -24.50 0.23 7.42
N LYS A 474 -25.56 -0.57 7.60
CA LYS A 474 -25.39 -1.97 8.03
C LYS A 474 -24.56 -2.71 6.99
N GLN A 475 -23.65 -3.58 7.43
CA GLN A 475 -22.78 -4.34 6.52
C GLN A 475 -23.58 -5.07 5.44
N ALA A 476 -24.74 -5.65 5.79
CA ALA A 476 -25.60 -6.40 4.87
C ALA A 476 -26.23 -5.52 3.77
N ASP A 477 -26.38 -4.22 4.02
CA ASP A 477 -27.07 -3.31 3.09
C ASP A 477 -26.08 -2.65 2.11
N VAL A 478 -24.77 -2.78 2.32
CA VAL A 478 -23.73 -2.17 1.47
C VAL A 478 -23.83 -2.60 -0.01
N PRO A 479 -24.03 -3.90 -0.35
CA PRO A 479 -24.17 -4.31 -1.75
C PRO A 479 -25.34 -3.63 -2.46
N GLU A 480 -26.50 -3.58 -1.80
CA GLU A 480 -27.71 -2.98 -2.37
C GLU A 480 -27.56 -1.46 -2.50
N PHE A 481 -27.03 -0.79 -1.48
CA PHE A 481 -26.73 0.65 -1.51
C PHE A 481 -25.82 1.01 -2.71
N LEU A 482 -24.73 0.27 -2.92
CA LEU A 482 -23.83 0.53 -4.05
C LEU A 482 -24.51 0.27 -5.39
N PHE A 483 -25.37 -0.74 -5.48
CA PHE A 483 -26.12 -1.02 -6.70
C PHE A 483 -27.14 0.08 -7.03
N GLU A 484 -27.89 0.58 -6.04
CA GLU A 484 -28.79 1.72 -6.24
C GLU A 484 -28.00 2.97 -6.66
N LEU A 485 -26.84 3.21 -6.04
CA LEU A 485 -25.95 4.31 -6.41
C LEU A 485 -25.45 4.18 -7.85
N ALA A 486 -24.99 3.01 -8.25
CA ALA A 486 -24.56 2.74 -9.63
C ALA A 486 -25.70 2.97 -10.63
N SER A 487 -26.91 2.52 -10.29
CA SER A 487 -28.10 2.68 -11.12
C SER A 487 -28.51 4.15 -11.29
N ALA A 488 -28.46 4.93 -10.20
CA ALA A 488 -28.75 6.37 -10.24
C ALA A 488 -27.76 7.12 -11.15
N VAL A 489 -26.46 6.82 -11.01
CA VAL A 489 -25.41 7.42 -11.85
C VAL A 489 -25.60 7.01 -13.32
N ASP A 490 -25.83 5.72 -13.60
CA ASP A 490 -26.04 5.21 -14.96
C ASP A 490 -27.26 5.87 -15.64
N ASN A 491 -28.39 5.99 -14.93
CA ASN A 491 -29.60 6.62 -15.46
C ASN A 491 -29.41 8.11 -15.81
N SER A 492 -28.44 8.77 -15.18
CA SER A 492 -28.12 10.17 -15.47
C SER A 492 -27.26 10.36 -16.72
N ASN A 493 -26.64 9.30 -17.26
CA ASN A 493 -25.64 9.33 -18.33
C ASN A 493 -24.42 10.25 -18.03
N LYS A 494 -24.08 10.45 -16.76
CA LYS A 494 -22.91 11.21 -16.30
C LYS A 494 -21.88 10.25 -15.71
N ASP A 495 -20.60 10.66 -15.69
CA ASP A 495 -19.61 9.98 -14.86
C ASP A 495 -19.90 10.22 -13.37
N PHE A 496 -19.37 9.36 -12.51
CA PHE A 496 -19.61 9.41 -11.07
C PHE A 496 -19.26 10.76 -10.45
N THR A 497 -18.14 11.37 -10.83
CA THR A 497 -17.68 12.64 -10.24
C THR A 497 -18.65 13.77 -10.61
N THR A 498 -18.98 13.90 -11.89
CA THR A 498 -19.95 14.89 -12.38
C THR A 498 -21.33 14.68 -11.76
N TRP A 499 -21.78 13.42 -11.62
CA TRP A 499 -23.07 13.12 -10.98
C TRP A 499 -23.08 13.54 -9.51
N MET A 500 -22.03 13.23 -8.76
CA MET A 500 -21.90 13.61 -7.35
C MET A 500 -21.90 15.12 -7.14
N GLU A 501 -21.31 15.90 -8.06
CA GLU A 501 -21.29 17.37 -7.96
C GLU A 501 -22.65 18.01 -8.26
N GLN A 502 -23.42 17.42 -9.16
CA GLN A 502 -24.68 18.01 -9.66
C GLN A 502 -25.94 17.47 -8.99
N ASN A 503 -25.88 16.31 -8.33
CA ASN A 503 -27.05 15.62 -7.77
C ASN A 503 -26.83 15.27 -6.29
N VAL A 504 -26.24 16.19 -5.52
CA VAL A 504 -25.97 16.01 -4.08
C VAL A 504 -27.23 15.68 -3.29
N ASP A 505 -28.37 16.28 -3.64
CA ASP A 505 -29.65 16.04 -2.96
C ASP A 505 -30.17 14.63 -3.23
N GLU A 506 -30.15 14.18 -4.48
CA GLU A 506 -30.49 12.79 -4.86
C GLU A 506 -29.58 11.78 -4.15
N PHE A 507 -28.28 12.06 -4.07
CA PHE A 507 -27.35 11.23 -3.30
C PHE A 507 -27.70 11.19 -1.81
N ASN A 508 -28.03 12.33 -1.19
CA ASN A 508 -28.40 12.40 0.21
C ASN A 508 -29.70 11.64 0.50
N GLU A 509 -30.69 11.73 -0.39
CA GLU A 509 -31.94 10.96 -0.28
C GLU A 509 -31.66 9.45 -0.34
N LEU A 510 -30.83 9.01 -1.29
CA LEU A 510 -30.43 7.61 -1.42
C LEU A 510 -29.73 7.12 -0.14
N VAL A 511 -28.74 7.87 0.35
CA VAL A 511 -28.00 7.55 1.57
C VAL A 511 -28.92 7.48 2.80
N THR A 512 -29.92 8.37 2.91
CA THR A 512 -30.85 8.41 4.05
C THR A 512 -31.67 7.13 4.20
N LYS A 513 -31.92 6.39 3.11
CA LYS A 513 -32.60 5.08 3.15
C LYS A 513 -31.82 4.03 3.96
N TYR A 514 -30.50 4.16 4.01
CA TYR A 514 -29.58 3.13 4.53
C TYR A 514 -28.88 3.52 5.84
N ILE A 515 -28.87 4.80 6.19
CA ILE A 515 -28.23 5.24 7.44
C ILE A 515 -29.01 4.74 8.65
N VAL A 516 -28.28 4.18 9.60
CA VAL A 516 -28.75 3.70 10.91
C VAL A 516 -27.96 4.31 12.04
#